data_AF-A0A0S7YHM2-F1
#
_entry.id   AF-A0A0S7YHM2-F1
#
_cell.length_a   1.000
_cell.length_b   1.000
_cell.length_c   1.000
_cell.angle_alpha   90.00
_cell.angle_beta   90.00
_cell.angle_gamma   90.00
#
_symmetry.space_group_name_H-M   'P 1'
#
loop_
_entity.id
_entity.type
_entity.pdbx_description
1 polymer ?
#
loop_
_entity_poly.entity_id
_entity_poly.type
_entity_poly.pdbx_seq_one_letter_code
_entity_poly.pdbx_strand_id
1 'polypeptide(L)'
;MYVISHREEATTETVGTKAWHLFFLKKYFRVPKFVVITTRGFREYRNDKKLSSMLQKKLKTTLQDFLVNGPVAIRSSASTEDLPGFSFAGMYHTALNITDVDEGLNAIVRTWNSIDS
;
A
#
# COMPACT_ATOMS: atom_id res chain seq x y z
N MET A 1 -3.50 -9.05 -10.07
CA MET A 1 -3.33 -9.34 -8.63
C MET A 1 -3.43 -8.02 -7.85
N TYR A 2 -4.17 -7.98 -6.74
CA TYR A 2 -4.41 -6.75 -5.97
C TYR A 2 -3.42 -6.52 -4.83
N VAL A 3 -2.80 -7.59 -4.32
CA VAL A 3 -1.88 -7.53 -3.19
C VAL A 3 -0.67 -8.38 -3.53
N ILE A 4 0.53 -7.84 -3.29
CA ILE A 4 1.82 -8.52 -3.45
C ILE A 4 2.48 -8.63 -2.08
N SER A 5 3.05 -9.81 -1.78
CA SER A 5 3.74 -10.09 -0.52
C SER A 5 5.16 -10.64 -0.70
N HIS A 6 5.52 -10.94 -1.94
CA HIS A 6 6.76 -11.59 -2.35
C HIS A 6 7.48 -10.74 -3.39
N ARG A 7 8.82 -10.75 -3.34
CA ARG A 7 9.64 -9.90 -4.22
C ARG A 7 9.56 -10.36 -5.67
N GLU A 8 9.42 -11.66 -5.88
CA GLU A 8 9.36 -12.33 -7.18
C GLU A 8 8.19 -11.82 -8.03
N GLU A 9 7.15 -11.31 -7.36
CA GLU A 9 5.95 -10.73 -7.98
C GLU A 9 6.02 -9.19 -8.10
N ALA A 10 7.04 -8.55 -7.51
CA ALA A 10 7.13 -7.11 -7.33
C ALA A 10 8.03 -6.42 -8.36
N THR A 11 7.49 -5.43 -9.06
CA THR A 11 8.21 -4.49 -9.93
C THR A 11 7.97 -3.05 -9.45
N THR A 12 8.87 -2.13 -9.78
CA THR A 12 8.69 -0.70 -9.44
C THR A 12 7.37 -0.13 -9.97
N GLU A 13 6.88 -0.62 -11.11
CA GLU A 13 5.59 -0.25 -11.71
C GLU A 13 4.37 -0.80 -10.94
N THR A 14 4.52 -1.96 -10.27
CA THR A 14 3.42 -2.62 -9.57
C THR A 14 3.33 -2.23 -8.10
N VAL A 15 4.45 -1.93 -7.45
CA VAL A 15 4.53 -1.64 -6.01
C VAL A 15 5.10 -0.27 -5.65
N GLY A 16 5.63 0.48 -6.63
CA GLY A 16 6.36 1.73 -6.37
C GLY A 16 7.76 1.50 -5.80
N THR A 17 8.61 2.53 -5.85
CA THR A 17 10.04 2.38 -5.53
C THR A 17 10.30 2.13 -4.04
N LYS A 18 9.58 2.80 -3.14
CA LYS A 18 9.72 2.61 -1.69
C LYS A 18 9.46 1.16 -1.27
N ALA A 19 8.34 0.60 -1.71
CA ALA A 19 8.01 -0.77 -1.39
C ALA A 19 8.94 -1.77 -2.10
N TRP A 20 9.40 -1.45 -3.32
CA TRP A 20 10.40 -2.25 -4.02
C TRP A 20 11.73 -2.32 -3.25
N HIS A 21 12.23 -1.19 -2.75
CA HIS A 21 13.39 -1.15 -1.85
C HIS A 21 13.13 -1.91 -0.54
N LEU A 22 11.92 -1.83 0.01
CA LEU A 22 11.58 -2.57 1.22
C LEU A 22 11.62 -4.10 0.99
N PHE A 23 11.15 -4.58 -0.16
CA PHE A 23 11.33 -5.98 -0.57
C PHE A 23 12.81 -6.36 -0.72
N PHE A 24 13.65 -5.44 -1.19
CA PHE A 24 15.09 -5.67 -1.26
C PHE A 24 15.72 -5.80 0.13
N LEU A 25 15.40 -4.90 1.06
CA LEU A 25 15.94 -4.87 2.42
C LEU A 25 15.56 -6.11 3.23
N LYS A 26 14.40 -6.72 2.95
CA LYS A 26 13.94 -7.97 3.60
C LYS A 26 14.93 -9.13 3.45
N LYS A 27 15.81 -9.10 2.43
CA LYS A 27 16.86 -10.11 2.24
C LYS A 27 17.99 -9.99 3.26
N TYR A 28 18.23 -8.79 3.81
CA TYR A 28 19.41 -8.49 4.62
C TYR A 28 19.06 -8.09 6.06
N PHE A 29 17.84 -7.63 6.30
CA PHE A 29 17.41 -7.08 7.59
C PHE A 29 16.10 -7.70 8.08
N ARG A 30 15.88 -7.62 9.40
CA ARG A 30 14.58 -7.93 10.02
C ARG A 30 13.58 -6.84 9.68
N VAL A 31 12.90 -7.00 8.56
CA VAL A 31 11.80 -6.12 8.15
C VAL A 31 10.49 -6.68 8.71
N PRO A 32 9.65 -5.87 9.37
CA PRO A 32 8.31 -6.29 9.78
C PRO A 32 7.53 -6.91 8.63
N LYS A 33 6.62 -7.85 8.90
CA LYS A 33 5.75 -8.40 7.86
C LYS A 33 5.00 -7.24 7.19
N PHE A 34 4.94 -7.25 5.87
CA PHE A 34 4.22 -6.24 5.09
C PHE A 34 3.67 -6.85 3.81
N VAL A 35 2.73 -6.13 3.21
CA VAL A 35 2.17 -6.38 1.88
C VAL A 35 2.00 -5.06 1.16
N VAL A 36 1.91 -5.12 -0.17
CA VAL A 36 1.69 -3.94 -1.00
C VAL A 36 0.40 -4.09 -1.77
N ILE A 37 -0.46 -3.08 -1.68
CA ILE A 37 -1.62 -2.97 -2.55
C ILE A 37 -1.12 -2.44 -3.89
N THR A 38 -1.36 -3.21 -4.95
CA THR A 38 -0.73 -2.93 -6.24
C THR A 38 -1.28 -1.69 -6.92
N THR A 39 -0.51 -1.11 -7.84
CA THR A 39 -0.96 0.00 -8.69
C THR A 39 -2.23 -0.34 -9.49
N ARG A 40 -2.48 -1.63 -9.78
CA ARG A 40 -3.75 -2.08 -10.36
C ARG A 40 -4.94 -1.79 -9.44
N GLY A 41 -4.83 -2.11 -8.14
CA GLY A 41 -5.90 -1.82 -7.17
C GLY A 41 -6.19 -0.33 -7.06
N PHE A 42 -5.15 0.49 -7.06
CA PHE A 42 -5.28 1.95 -7.10
C PHE A 42 -5.95 2.45 -8.40
N ARG A 43 -5.52 1.96 -9.57
CA ARG A 43 -6.12 2.36 -10.87
C ARG A 43 -7.60 2.01 -10.96
N GLU A 44 -7.99 0.82 -10.49
CA GLU A 44 -9.38 0.40 -10.43
C GLU A 44 -10.20 1.32 -9.51
N TYR A 45 -9.70 1.59 -8.30
CA TYR A 45 -10.32 2.56 -7.40
C TYR A 45 -10.41 3.96 -8.03
N ARG A 46 -9.37 4.43 -8.71
CA ARG A 46 -9.32 5.77 -9.30
C ARG A 46 -10.35 5.95 -10.41
N ASN A 47 -10.54 4.93 -11.25
CA ASN A 47 -11.48 4.97 -12.37
C ASN A 47 -12.92 5.05 -11.89
N ASP A 48 -13.29 4.21 -10.91
CA ASP A 48 -14.68 4.11 -10.45
C ASP A 48 -14.97 5.01 -9.24
N LYS A 49 -13.93 5.64 -8.66
CA LYS A 49 -13.92 6.32 -7.35
C LYS A 49 -14.57 5.49 -6.24
N LYS A 50 -14.56 4.16 -6.40
CA LYS A 50 -15.22 3.19 -5.52
C LYS A 50 -14.39 1.91 -5.46
N LEU A 51 -14.42 1.24 -4.31
CA LEU A 51 -13.85 -0.10 -4.17
C LEU A 51 -14.79 -1.12 -4.81
N SER A 52 -14.30 -1.88 -5.80
CA SER A 52 -15.03 -3.04 -6.30
C SER A 52 -15.21 -4.08 -5.19
N SER A 53 -16.26 -4.90 -5.28
CA SER A 53 -16.51 -5.95 -4.28
C SER A 53 -15.33 -6.92 -4.14
N MET A 54 -14.63 -7.20 -5.26
CA MET A 54 -13.46 -8.08 -5.28
C MET A 54 -12.25 -7.44 -4.59
N LEU A 55 -11.96 -6.18 -4.91
CA LEU A 55 -10.89 -5.42 -4.28
C LEU A 55 -11.15 -5.25 -2.77
N GLN A 56 -12.36 -4.82 -2.40
CA GLN A 56 -12.75 -4.63 -1.01
C GLN A 56 -12.63 -5.92 -0.20
N LYS A 57 -13.13 -7.05 -0.74
CA LYS A 57 -13.01 -8.36 -0.07
C LYS A 57 -11.54 -8.74 0.14
N LYS A 58 -10.69 -8.53 -0.88
CA LYS A 58 -9.26 -8.85 -0.78
C LYS A 58 -8.56 -7.97 0.26
N LEU A 59 -8.85 -6.67 0.30
CA LEU A 59 -8.31 -5.75 1.30
C LEU A 59 -8.76 -6.10 2.72
N LYS A 60 -10.05 -6.38 2.93
CA LYS A 60 -10.58 -6.80 4.24
C LYS A 60 -9.89 -8.06 4.75
N THR A 61 -9.81 -9.09 3.92
CA THR A 61 -9.14 -10.35 4.29
C THR A 61 -7.67 -10.11 4.66
N THR A 62 -6.98 -9.28 3.86
CA THR A 62 -5.57 -8.96 4.10
C THR A 62 -5.38 -8.20 5.42
N LEU A 63 -6.24 -7.21 5.71
CA LEU A 63 -6.19 -6.46 6.96
C LEU A 63 -6.47 -7.36 8.17
N GLN A 64 -7.48 -8.23 8.07
CA GLN A 64 -7.81 -9.21 9.11
C GLN A 64 -6.59 -10.08 9.44
N ASP A 65 -5.94 -10.66 8.43
CA ASP A 65 -4.75 -11.52 8.62
C ASP A 65 -3.60 -10.79 9.31
N PHE A 66 -3.42 -9.50 9.05
CA PHE A 66 -2.38 -8.71 9.68
C PHE A 66 -2.73 -8.31 11.11
N LEU A 67 -3.96 -7.88 11.36
CA LEU A 67 -4.43 -7.40 12.65
C LEU A 67 -4.41 -8.48 13.74
N VAL A 68 -4.47 -9.77 13.38
CA VAL A 68 -4.23 -10.88 14.32
C VAL A 68 -2.86 -10.77 15.00
N ASN A 69 -1.88 -10.14 14.34
CA ASN A 69 -0.52 -9.99 14.84
C ASN A 69 -0.25 -8.61 15.48
N GLY A 70 -1.29 -7.79 15.65
CA GLY A 70 -1.21 -6.46 16.25
C GLY A 70 -1.49 -5.29 15.29
N PRO A 71 -1.31 -4.04 15.74
CA PRO A 71 -1.64 -2.85 14.97
C PRO A 71 -0.82 -2.75 13.68
N VAL A 72 -1.43 -2.21 12.62
CA VAL A 72 -0.81 -2.06 11.31
C VAL A 72 -0.53 -0.59 10.97
N ALA A 73 0.41 -0.38 10.05
CA ALA A 73 0.67 0.92 9.45
C ALA A 73 0.34 0.86 7.95
N ILE A 74 -0.30 1.92 7.44
CA ILE A 74 -0.61 2.09 6.01
C ILE A 74 0.20 3.28 5.52
N ARG A 75 1.00 3.05 4.46
CA ARG A 75 1.94 4.01 3.90
C ARG A 75 1.81 4.03 2.39
N SER A 76 1.95 5.21 1.79
CA SER A 76 2.04 5.32 0.34
C SER A 76 3.38 4.77 -0.19
N SER A 77 3.33 4.25 -1.41
CA SER A 77 4.49 3.92 -2.23
C SER A 77 4.13 4.25 -3.67
N ALA A 78 4.32 5.51 -4.05
CA ALA A 78 4.02 5.95 -5.40
C ALA A 78 5.19 5.62 -6.35
N SER A 79 4.86 5.28 -7.61
CA SER A 79 5.85 5.04 -8.66
C SER A 79 6.47 6.33 -9.22
N THR A 80 5.84 7.48 -8.98
CA THR A 80 6.20 8.79 -9.54
C THR A 80 7.08 9.63 -8.63
N GLU A 81 7.47 9.12 -7.46
CA GLU A 81 8.31 9.85 -6.48
C GLU A 81 9.76 10.04 -6.92
N ASP A 82 10.17 9.36 -8.01
CA ASP A 82 11.54 9.42 -8.54
C ASP A 82 11.64 10.14 -9.90
N LEU A 83 10.67 11.00 -10.26
CA LEU A 83 10.88 11.93 -11.38
C LEU A 83 12.07 12.85 -11.05
N PRO A 84 13.05 13.03 -11.96
CA PRO A 84 14.17 13.94 -11.73
C PRO A 84 13.64 15.36 -11.47
N GLY A 85 13.77 15.85 -10.25
CA GLY A 85 13.39 17.21 -9.86
C GLY A 85 12.25 17.34 -8.85
N PHE A 86 11.52 16.27 -8.51
CA PHE A 86 10.45 16.33 -7.49
C PHE A 86 10.52 15.16 -6.52
N SER A 87 11.19 15.35 -5.38
CA SER A 87 11.06 14.42 -4.26
C SER A 87 9.84 14.81 -3.44
N PHE A 88 8.71 14.13 -3.63
CA PHE A 88 7.50 14.31 -2.81
C PHE A 88 7.63 13.67 -1.41
N ALA A 89 8.85 13.61 -0.87
CA ALA A 89 9.13 13.07 0.44
C ALA A 89 8.43 13.92 1.52
N GLY A 90 7.40 13.34 2.15
CA GLY A 90 6.65 13.98 3.24
C GLY A 90 5.25 14.49 2.89
N MET A 91 4.80 14.40 1.63
CA MET A 91 3.45 14.86 1.23
C MET A 91 2.35 13.79 1.38
N TYR A 92 2.70 12.51 1.49
CA TYR A 92 1.71 11.45 1.50
C TYR A 92 1.27 11.04 2.91
N HIS A 93 -0.03 10.82 3.06
CA HIS A 93 -0.64 10.40 4.32
C HIS A 93 -0.05 9.06 4.79
N THR A 94 0.40 9.01 6.04
CA THR A 94 0.79 7.78 6.73
C THR A 94 -0.17 7.59 7.90
N ALA A 95 -0.86 6.46 7.92
CA ALA A 95 -1.71 6.09 9.05
C ALA A 95 -0.98 5.03 9.90
N LEU A 96 -0.87 5.31 11.19
CA LEU A 96 -0.17 4.46 12.16
C LEU A 96 -1.16 3.92 13.19
N ASN A 97 -0.80 2.82 13.84
CA ASN A 97 -1.56 2.22 14.94
C ASN A 97 -3.01 1.87 14.58
N ILE A 98 -3.23 1.40 13.36
CA ILE A 98 -4.55 0.94 12.91
C ILE A 98 -4.85 -0.38 13.58
N THR A 99 -5.97 -0.44 14.30
CA THR A 99 -6.35 -1.63 15.09
C THR A 99 -7.61 -2.34 14.58
N ASP A 100 -8.32 -1.75 13.63
CA ASP A 100 -9.52 -2.35 13.06
C ASP A 100 -9.55 -2.31 11.52
N VAL A 101 -10.36 -3.20 10.96
CA VAL A 101 -10.41 -3.44 9.51
C VAL A 101 -11.03 -2.27 8.76
N ASP A 102 -12.06 -1.64 9.32
CA ASP A 102 -12.80 -0.58 8.64
C ASP A 102 -12.00 0.74 8.66
N GLU A 103 -11.31 1.05 9.77
CA GLU A 103 -10.30 2.09 9.87
C GLU A 103 -9.16 1.85 8.89
N GLY A 104 -8.68 0.60 8.77
CA GLY A 104 -7.67 0.23 7.78
C GLY A 104 -8.11 0.47 6.34
N LEU A 105 -9.35 0.10 5.98
CA LEU A 105 -9.91 0.42 4.67
C LEU A 105 -10.01 1.92 4.43
N ASN A 106 -10.50 2.67 5.42
CA ASN A 106 -10.61 4.12 5.34
C ASN A 106 -9.23 4.77 5.19
N ALA A 107 -8.21 4.28 5.91
CA ALA A 107 -6.83 4.75 5.80
C ALA A 107 -6.23 4.48 4.41
N ILE A 108 -6.51 3.32 3.79
CA ILE A 108 -6.11 3.03 2.41
C ILE A 108 -6.73 4.06 1.45
N VAL A 109 -8.04 4.30 1.57
CA VAL A 109 -8.77 5.26 0.73
C VAL A 109 -8.24 6.69 0.92
N ARG A 110 -8.02 7.12 2.16
CA ARG A 110 -7.39 8.42 2.46
C ARG A 110 -5.99 8.54 1.82
N THR A 111 -5.19 7.48 1.92
CA THR A 111 -3.85 7.44 1.32
C THR A 111 -3.93 7.58 -0.20
N TRP A 112 -4.87 6.90 -0.85
CA TRP A 112 -5.07 7.05 -2.29
C TRP A 112 -5.59 8.41 -2.71
N ASN A 113 -6.46 9.04 -1.92
CA ASN A 113 -6.94 10.39 -2.21
C ASN A 113 -5.86 11.46 -1.97
N SER A 114 -4.86 11.19 -1.13
CA SER A 114 -3.76 12.14 -0.87
C SER A 114 -2.84 12.38 -2.06
N ILE A 115 -2.93 11.58 -3.13
CA ILE A 115 -2.16 11.81 -4.36
C ILE A 115 -2.72 12.95 -5.23
N ASP A 116 -4.01 13.27 -5.05
CA ASP A 116 -4.71 14.31 -5.81
C ASP A 116 -4.79 15.65 -5.00
N SER A 117 -4.05 15.77 -3.89
CA SER A 117 -4.06 16.93 -2.96
C SER A 117 -2.83 17.83 -3.08
#